data_AF-A0A834GKZ4-F1
#
_entry.id   AF-A0A834GKZ4-F1
#
_cell.length_a   1.000
_cell.length_b   1.000
_cell.length_c   1.000
_cell.angle_alpha   90.00
_cell.angle_beta   90.00
_cell.angle_gamma   90.00
#
_symmetry.space_group_name_H-M   'P 1'
#
loop_
_entity.id
_entity.type
_entity.pdbx_description
1 polymer ?
#
loop_
_entity_poly.entity_id
_entity_poly.type
_entity_poly.pdbx_seq_one_letter_code
_entity_poly.pdbx_strand_id
1 'polypeptide(L)'
;MCSLTSIPEKIVEKIVETVFQSVGRHVSFLLHYKQNLKNLEDEVNNLQEQRSSVEREVDEANHRGEAINNDVLDWLKYVDETKQGVDKFMDDKTVKENMCVNFSCPNFISRYRLSKEAEKKVIDIKHVTEKGGKIGTVSHPRKAPPELEFLSSKDYEVFHSRDKVFEGIVESLKDPNVNMIGVYGTSGVGKTTMVRKVGDVVKKDGTFDEVIMAVVSQDVNVIKIQGQLADRLNLTLSGETEVGRATGLWNRLNNRKKNLILLDDVRQELDFKEIGIPITDENKSCKVVLTSRNRDVWKNMDVKDFKIEILSEEESWTLFKKKVGNNVEAHELRDKAWAICKECQCLPGAIIAHGASLKGKDMDAWQDELNKLKKPMPNKKLSYINAAFRSSRTNQAYLFMKNEYLLLDYAPGTNNDRVLNGPLRIFKGYPSLKNTTFAEAGIDCAFGSHHGDEAFIFSRNLCARINYAPGTTNDKIIQGPMTIIEMFHFFKGTVFESSVDSAFESTVSDEAYLFKGNQYALINYNNPHLIAIRHVTEGFASLKDTIFESGIEAAFASHRTNEAYLFKGNSYTCINFAPRTTNDYIIDGVKEIVPYWPSLRGILPRKN
;
A
#
# COMPACT_ATOMS: atom_id res chain seq x y z
N MET A 1 36.73 41.34 85.04
CA MET A 1 37.93 41.13 84.21
C MET A 1 37.89 39.70 83.69
N CYS A 2 37.53 39.53 82.42
CA CYS A 2 37.48 38.24 81.75
C CYS A 2 38.90 37.71 81.56
N SER A 3 39.15 36.48 82.01
CA SER A 3 40.43 35.79 81.78
C SER A 3 40.65 35.56 80.29
N LEU A 4 41.75 36.09 79.76
CA LEU A 4 42.26 35.89 78.41
C LEU A 4 43.01 34.55 78.23
N THR A 5 42.94 33.63 79.20
CA THR A 5 43.69 32.36 79.16
C THR A 5 42.97 31.19 78.45
N SER A 6 41.69 31.32 78.07
CA SER A 6 40.90 30.20 77.52
C SER A 6 40.84 30.12 75.98
N ILE A 7 41.33 31.15 75.27
CA ILE A 7 41.37 31.18 73.80
C ILE A 7 42.54 30.36 73.22
N PRO A 8 43.77 30.42 73.78
CA PRO A 8 44.88 29.60 73.31
C PRO A 8 44.63 28.10 73.50
N GLU A 9 44.02 27.69 74.63
CA GLU A 9 43.71 26.29 74.93
C GLU A 9 42.73 25.69 73.92
N LYS A 10 41.64 26.40 73.57
CA LYS A 10 40.68 25.95 72.55
C LYS A 10 41.29 25.88 71.14
N ILE A 11 42.23 26.76 70.82
CA ILE A 11 42.95 26.74 69.54
C ILE A 11 43.92 25.56 69.51
N VAL A 12 44.67 25.32 70.59
CA VAL A 12 45.57 24.18 70.73
C VAL A 12 44.81 22.87 70.69
N GLU A 13 43.69 22.74 71.40
CA GLU A 13 42.81 21.57 71.39
C GLU A 13 42.30 21.27 69.97
N LYS A 14 41.84 22.28 69.23
CA LYS A 14 41.37 22.14 67.86
C LYS A 14 42.49 21.80 66.86
N ILE A 15 43.69 22.35 67.05
CA ILE A 15 44.88 22.01 66.26
C ILE A 15 45.31 20.57 66.56
N VAL A 16 45.34 20.18 67.83
CA VAL A 16 45.68 18.83 68.28
C VAL A 16 44.65 17.83 67.73
N GLU A 17 43.35 18.10 67.82
CA GLU A 17 42.30 17.28 67.19
C GLU A 17 42.49 17.18 65.68
N THR A 18 42.77 18.28 64.98
CA THR A 18 42.95 18.28 63.52
C THR A 18 44.20 17.47 63.12
N VAL A 19 45.29 17.60 63.89
CA VAL A 19 46.53 16.84 63.69
C VAL A 19 46.33 15.37 64.04
N PHE A 20 45.61 15.02 65.12
CA PHE A 20 45.29 13.64 65.48
C PHE A 20 44.34 12.99 64.46
N GLN A 21 43.37 13.73 63.94
CA GLN A 21 42.50 13.27 62.85
C GLN A 21 43.31 13.05 61.57
N SER A 22 44.22 13.97 61.24
CA SER A 22 45.10 13.85 60.07
C SER A 22 46.08 12.67 60.20
N VAL A 23 46.83 12.60 61.31
CA VAL A 23 47.78 11.51 61.59
C VAL A 23 47.06 10.18 61.75
N GLY A 24 45.91 10.15 62.43
CA GLY A 24 45.06 8.98 62.58
C GLY A 24 44.59 8.43 61.23
N ARG A 25 44.24 9.31 60.28
CA ARG A 25 43.92 8.93 58.89
C ARG A 25 45.13 8.34 58.16
N HIS A 26 46.33 8.88 58.35
CA HIS A 26 47.54 8.32 57.75
C HIS A 26 47.94 6.95 58.34
N VAL A 27 47.74 6.76 59.65
CA VAL A 27 47.97 5.48 60.34
C VAL A 27 46.90 4.44 59.98
N SER A 28 45.66 4.86 59.73
CA SER A 28 44.59 3.92 59.34
C SER A 28 44.88 3.24 57.99
N PHE A 29 45.49 3.93 57.02
CA PHE A 29 45.93 3.32 55.76
C PHE A 29 47.00 2.24 55.94
N LEU A 30 47.83 2.34 56.98
CA LEU A 30 48.84 1.32 57.32
C LEU A 30 48.21 0.08 57.97
N LEU A 31 47.29 0.31 58.93
CA LEU A 31 46.68 -0.74 59.74
C LEU A 31 45.55 -1.48 59.01
N HIS A 32 44.77 -0.77 58.20
CA HIS A 32 43.59 -1.30 57.50
C HIS A 32 43.83 -1.56 56.01
N TYR A 33 45.09 -1.67 55.56
CA TYR A 33 45.40 -1.85 54.13
C TYR A 33 44.67 -3.05 53.50
N LYS A 34 44.57 -4.19 54.21
CA LYS A 34 43.83 -5.38 53.74
C LYS A 34 42.34 -5.11 53.59
N GLN A 35 41.77 -4.36 54.53
CA GLN A 35 40.35 -3.99 54.48
C GLN A 35 40.07 -3.04 53.31
N ASN A 36 40.98 -2.10 53.03
CA ASN A 36 40.84 -1.17 51.90
C ASN A 36 41.00 -1.88 50.54
N LEU A 37 41.87 -2.88 50.46
CA LEU A 37 41.98 -3.74 49.28
C LEU A 37 40.72 -4.62 49.09
N LYS A 38 40.21 -5.19 50.18
CA LYS A 38 38.94 -5.94 50.14
C LYS A 38 37.78 -5.04 49.70
N ASN A 39 37.71 -3.82 50.23
CA ASN A 39 36.70 -2.84 49.82
C ASN A 39 36.83 -2.48 48.33
N LEU A 40 38.05 -2.40 47.79
CA LEU A 40 38.25 -2.21 46.35
C LEU A 40 37.71 -3.40 45.54
N GLU A 41 38.00 -4.64 45.95
CA GLU A 41 37.45 -5.85 45.33
C GLU A 41 35.91 -5.87 45.38
N ASP A 42 35.33 -5.57 46.54
CA ASP A 42 33.88 -5.53 46.76
C ASP A 42 33.21 -4.48 45.85
N GLU A 43 33.79 -3.27 45.73
CA GLU A 43 33.24 -2.20 44.88
C GLU A 43 33.41 -2.51 43.37
N VAL A 44 34.49 -3.18 42.96
CA VAL A 44 34.63 -3.68 41.59
C VAL A 44 33.57 -4.74 41.29
N ASN A 45 33.33 -5.68 42.21
CA ASN A 45 32.30 -6.71 42.03
C ASN A 45 30.91 -6.08 41.88
N ASN A 46 30.57 -5.10 42.72
CA ASN A 46 29.32 -4.33 42.60
C ASN A 46 29.21 -3.63 41.22
N LEU A 47 30.27 -2.97 40.77
CA LEU A 47 30.29 -2.34 39.44
C LEU A 47 30.11 -3.37 38.31
N GLN A 48 30.68 -4.58 38.46
CA GLN A 48 30.51 -5.66 37.49
C GLN A 48 29.10 -6.27 37.48
N GLU A 49 28.45 -6.37 38.64
CA GLU A 49 27.05 -6.79 38.74
C GLU A 49 26.12 -5.78 38.03
N GLN A 50 26.33 -4.48 38.27
CA GLN A 50 25.61 -3.43 37.57
C GLN A 50 25.86 -3.49 36.05
N ARG A 51 27.12 -3.64 35.62
CA ARG A 51 27.50 -3.82 34.21
C ARG A 51 26.77 -5.00 33.59
N SER A 52 26.73 -6.14 34.27
CA SER A 52 26.06 -7.35 33.80
C SER A 52 24.55 -7.16 33.66
N SER A 53 23.93 -6.36 34.54
CA SER A 53 22.51 -6.01 34.41
C SER A 53 22.26 -5.14 33.18
N VAL A 54 23.06 -4.09 32.97
CA VAL A 54 22.96 -3.20 31.81
C VAL A 54 23.24 -3.96 30.51
N GLU A 55 24.21 -4.88 30.51
CA GLU A 55 24.49 -5.73 29.35
C GLU A 55 23.30 -6.62 28.97
N ARG A 56 22.59 -7.22 29.94
CA ARG A 56 21.36 -7.95 29.64
C ARG A 56 20.30 -7.05 29.01
N GLU A 57 20.13 -5.83 29.51
CA GLU A 57 19.20 -4.87 28.92
C GLU A 57 19.60 -4.46 27.49
N VAL A 58 20.90 -4.32 27.23
CA VAL A 58 21.46 -4.08 25.90
C VAL A 58 21.21 -5.28 24.98
N ASP A 59 21.42 -6.50 25.45
CA ASP A 59 21.18 -7.73 24.69
C ASP A 59 19.70 -7.89 24.35
N GLU A 60 18.81 -7.62 25.31
CA GLU A 60 17.37 -7.61 25.09
C GLU A 60 16.95 -6.52 24.08
N ALA A 61 17.51 -5.32 24.18
CA ALA A 61 17.26 -4.24 23.22
C ALA A 61 17.75 -4.61 21.81
N ASN A 62 18.94 -5.21 21.70
CA ASN A 62 19.46 -5.73 20.43
C ASN A 62 18.54 -6.82 19.86
N HIS A 63 18.01 -7.71 20.70
CA HIS A 63 17.06 -8.75 20.29
C HIS A 63 15.74 -8.15 19.78
N ARG A 64 15.30 -7.03 20.36
CA ARG A 64 14.16 -6.22 19.86
C ARG A 64 14.48 -5.38 18.62
N GLY A 65 15.75 -5.33 18.18
CA GLY A 65 16.19 -4.56 17.03
C GLY A 65 16.31 -3.05 17.28
N GLU A 66 16.38 -2.64 18.55
CA GLU A 66 16.52 -1.24 18.96
C GLU A 66 17.96 -0.72 18.81
N ALA A 67 18.13 0.59 18.82
CA ALA A 67 19.44 1.23 18.88
C ALA A 67 19.80 1.56 20.33
N ILE A 68 21.03 1.23 20.73
CA ILE A 68 21.55 1.54 22.07
C ILE A 68 21.94 3.01 22.13
N ASN A 69 21.62 3.67 23.25
CA ASN A 69 22.02 5.05 23.46
C ASN A 69 23.54 5.17 23.64
N ASN A 70 24.13 6.24 23.11
CA ASN A 70 25.59 6.40 23.13
C ASN A 70 26.15 6.54 24.55
N ASP A 71 25.40 7.14 25.48
CA ASP A 71 25.78 7.26 26.89
C ASP A 71 25.93 5.91 27.59
N VAL A 72 25.12 4.92 27.22
CA VAL A 72 25.24 3.52 27.69
C VAL A 72 26.52 2.89 27.18
N LEU A 73 26.81 3.03 25.87
CA LEU A 73 28.01 2.47 25.25
C LEU A 73 29.28 3.09 25.85
N ASP A 74 29.28 4.42 26.04
CA ASP A 74 30.36 5.14 26.69
C ASP A 74 30.54 4.68 28.13
N TRP A 75 29.45 4.47 28.88
CA TRP A 75 29.51 3.96 30.24
C TRP A 75 30.10 2.55 30.33
N LEU A 76 29.64 1.61 29.49
CA LEU A 76 30.18 0.24 29.44
C LEU A 76 31.69 0.26 29.16
N LYS A 77 32.12 1.10 28.22
CA LYS A 77 33.54 1.31 27.91
C LYS A 77 34.31 1.84 29.13
N TYR A 78 33.78 2.83 29.84
CA TYR A 78 34.41 3.36 31.05
C TYR A 78 34.52 2.31 32.17
N VAL A 79 33.54 1.42 32.30
CA VAL A 79 33.62 0.31 33.26
C VAL A 79 34.75 -0.65 32.90
N ASP A 80 34.91 -0.99 31.63
CA ASP A 80 35.98 -1.89 31.16
C ASP A 80 37.37 -1.28 31.38
N GLU A 81 37.55 0.00 31.06
CA GLU A 81 38.78 0.75 31.33
C GLU A 81 39.10 0.82 32.83
N THR A 82 38.07 1.03 33.67
CA THR A 82 38.21 1.08 35.12
C THR A 82 38.62 -0.28 35.68
N LYS A 83 37.97 -1.36 35.23
CA LYS A 83 38.28 -2.73 35.63
C LYS A 83 39.71 -3.11 35.26
N GLN A 84 40.12 -2.87 34.01
CA GLN A 84 41.49 -3.13 33.56
C GLN A 84 42.52 -2.36 34.40
N GLY A 85 42.20 -1.11 34.76
CA GLY A 85 43.01 -0.29 35.64
C GLY A 85 43.13 -0.85 37.07
N VAL A 86 42.11 -1.57 37.57
CA VAL A 86 42.16 -2.27 38.87
C VAL A 86 42.91 -3.60 38.75
N ASP A 87 42.64 -4.40 37.72
CA ASP A 87 43.31 -5.70 37.49
C ASP A 87 44.83 -5.50 37.41
N LYS A 88 45.29 -4.52 36.62
CA LYS A 88 46.72 -4.17 36.54
C LYS A 88 47.33 -3.79 37.88
N PHE A 89 46.57 -3.08 38.72
CA PHE A 89 47.01 -2.71 40.07
C PHE A 89 47.11 -3.94 40.99
N MET A 90 46.17 -4.88 40.88
CA MET A 90 46.17 -6.12 41.65
C MET A 90 47.31 -7.05 41.22
N ASP A 91 47.62 -7.12 39.92
CA ASP A 91 48.77 -7.86 39.39
C ASP A 91 50.10 -7.27 39.89
N ASP A 92 50.26 -5.95 39.78
CA ASP A 92 51.45 -5.22 40.25
C ASP A 92 51.68 -5.43 41.76
N LYS A 93 50.61 -5.48 42.55
CA LYS A 93 50.67 -5.83 43.98
C LYS A 93 51.20 -7.26 44.16
N THR A 94 50.65 -8.23 43.43
CA THR A 94 51.00 -9.65 43.56
C THR A 94 52.47 -9.90 43.22
N VAL A 95 53.00 -9.24 42.20
CA VAL A 95 54.41 -9.29 41.83
C VAL A 95 55.31 -8.68 42.92
N LYS A 96 54.91 -7.53 43.50
CA LYS A 96 55.66 -6.86 44.57
C LYS A 96 55.64 -7.63 45.89
N GLU A 97 54.56 -8.35 46.19
CA GLU A 97 54.47 -9.23 47.36
C GLU A 97 55.36 -10.49 47.18
N ASN A 98 55.49 -11.03 45.97
CA ASN A 98 56.33 -12.20 45.66
C ASN A 98 57.84 -11.90 45.54
N MET A 99 58.27 -10.67 45.24
CA MET A 99 59.70 -10.29 45.25
C MET A 99 60.27 -10.05 46.66
N CYS A 100 59.42 -9.87 47.67
CA CYS A 100 59.80 -9.47 49.03
C CYS A 100 60.15 -10.64 49.97
N VAL A 101 60.89 -11.65 49.48
CA VAL A 101 61.25 -12.84 50.28
C VAL A 101 62.62 -12.74 50.97
N ASN A 102 63.47 -11.74 50.65
CA ASN A 102 64.89 -11.78 51.05
C ASN A 102 65.47 -10.63 51.89
N PHE A 103 64.74 -9.61 52.33
CA PHE A 103 65.28 -8.64 53.31
C PHE A 103 64.24 -8.12 54.31
N SER A 104 64.59 -8.14 55.59
CA SER A 104 63.80 -7.64 56.72
C SER A 104 63.59 -6.13 56.65
N CYS A 105 62.46 -5.72 56.07
CA CYS A 105 61.85 -4.41 56.31
C CYS A 105 60.36 -4.63 56.55
N PRO A 106 59.78 -4.17 57.67
CA PRO A 106 58.33 -4.25 57.84
C PRO A 106 57.70 -3.35 56.79
N ASN A 107 56.84 -3.95 55.97
CA ASN A 107 56.35 -3.47 54.67
C ASN A 107 55.37 -2.27 54.78
N PHE A 108 55.62 -1.31 55.67
CA PHE A 108 54.70 -0.21 56.00
C PHE A 108 54.55 0.79 54.85
N ILE A 109 55.64 1.23 54.22
CA ILE A 109 55.59 2.21 53.11
C ILE A 109 54.79 1.65 51.92
N SER A 110 54.94 0.37 51.60
CA SER A 110 54.19 -0.26 50.51
C SER A 110 52.71 -0.45 50.88
N ARG A 111 52.40 -0.90 52.11
CA ARG A 111 51.01 -1.03 52.61
C ARG A 111 50.29 0.30 52.56
N TYR A 112 50.94 1.38 53.00
CA TYR A 112 50.40 2.73 52.90
C TYR A 112 50.12 3.12 51.45
N ARG A 113 51.08 2.93 50.53
CA ARG A 113 50.92 3.27 49.11
C ARG A 113 49.78 2.48 48.46
N LEU A 114 49.76 1.16 48.65
CA LEU A 114 48.70 0.27 48.15
C LEU A 114 47.33 0.66 48.69
N SER A 115 47.24 0.93 50.00
CA SER A 115 45.99 1.33 50.63
C SER A 115 45.46 2.67 50.12
N LYS A 116 46.35 3.65 49.89
CA LYS A 116 45.98 4.98 49.39
C LYS A 116 45.56 4.91 47.91
N GLU A 117 46.25 4.11 47.12
CA GLU A 117 45.91 3.89 45.72
C GLU A 117 44.58 3.13 45.57
N ALA A 118 44.32 2.15 46.45
CA ALA A 118 43.05 1.45 46.52
C ALA A 118 41.89 2.40 46.88
N GLU A 119 42.05 3.27 47.88
CA GLU A 119 41.03 4.27 48.22
C GLU A 119 40.74 5.20 47.03
N LYS A 120 41.79 5.65 46.30
CA LYS A 120 41.61 6.48 45.11
C LYS A 120 40.80 5.76 44.03
N LYS A 121 41.14 4.50 43.72
CA LYS A 121 40.41 3.69 42.73
C LYS A 121 38.97 3.42 43.15
N VAL A 122 38.70 3.23 44.45
CA VAL A 122 37.32 3.12 44.98
C VAL A 122 36.52 4.39 44.70
N ILE A 123 37.11 5.58 44.85
CA ILE A 123 36.43 6.84 44.54
C ILE A 123 36.10 6.91 43.04
N ASP A 124 37.05 6.54 42.18
CA ASP A 124 36.84 6.50 40.73
C ASP A 124 35.71 5.50 40.36
N ILE A 125 35.71 4.29 40.95
CA ILE A 125 34.65 3.29 40.76
C ILE A 125 33.29 3.83 41.18
N LYS A 126 33.18 4.43 42.38
CA LYS A 126 31.91 5.00 42.86
C LYS A 126 31.35 6.04 41.92
N HIS A 127 32.21 6.88 41.34
CA HIS A 127 31.79 7.85 40.35
C HIS A 127 31.22 7.19 39.08
N VAL A 128 31.83 6.10 38.62
CA VAL A 128 31.34 5.32 37.46
C VAL A 128 30.03 4.60 37.80
N THR A 129 29.91 3.99 38.98
CA THR A 129 28.68 3.35 39.49
C THR A 129 27.52 4.34 39.56
N GLU A 130 27.77 5.55 40.09
CA GLU A 130 26.77 6.62 40.17
C GLU A 130 26.30 7.08 38.79
N LYS A 131 27.21 7.16 37.80
CA LYS A 131 26.83 7.46 36.41
C LYS A 131 25.94 6.37 35.83
N GLY A 132 26.28 5.11 36.08
CA GLY A 132 25.48 3.96 35.63
C GLY A 132 24.08 3.98 36.23
N GLY A 133 23.95 4.34 37.50
CA GLY A 133 22.66 4.44 38.18
C GLY A 133 21.75 5.58 37.70
N LYS A 134 22.28 6.49 36.88
CA LYS A 134 21.53 7.61 36.28
C LYS A 134 21.16 7.35 34.81
N ILE A 135 21.58 6.23 34.24
CA ILE A 135 21.16 5.81 32.91
C ILE A 135 19.65 5.55 32.98
N GLY A 136 18.87 6.32 32.21
CA GLY A 136 17.43 6.16 32.12
C GLY A 136 17.08 5.00 31.20
N THR A 137 16.62 5.31 29.99
CA THR A 137 16.33 4.29 28.98
C THR A 137 17.64 3.86 28.29
N VAL A 138 17.88 2.55 28.18
CA VAL A 138 19.10 1.99 27.56
C VAL A 138 19.09 2.10 26.03
N SER A 139 17.90 2.14 25.43
CA SER A 139 17.72 2.04 23.98
C SER A 139 16.62 2.96 23.48
N HIS A 140 16.53 3.09 22.16
CA HIS A 140 15.42 3.71 21.46
C HIS A 140 15.08 2.93 20.18
N PRO A 141 13.83 3.00 19.70
CA PRO A 141 13.46 2.31 18.47
C PRO A 141 14.33 2.77 17.30
N ARG A 142 14.85 1.80 16.56
CA ARG A 142 15.70 2.08 15.39
C ARG A 142 14.82 2.65 14.28
N LYS A 143 15.33 3.65 13.56
CA LYS A 143 14.65 4.15 12.35
C LYS A 143 14.56 3.04 11.31
N ALA A 144 13.46 3.03 10.55
CA ALA A 144 13.31 2.11 9.44
C ALA A 144 14.51 2.25 8.47
N PRO A 145 15.08 1.13 7.99
CA PRO A 145 16.12 1.16 6.98
C PRO A 145 15.67 1.95 5.73
N PRO A 146 16.50 2.84 5.17
CA PRO A 146 16.18 3.58 3.95
C PRO A 146 15.80 2.68 2.77
N GLU A 147 16.31 1.44 2.73
CA GLU A 147 16.04 0.42 1.73
C GLU A 147 14.59 -0.08 1.74
N LEU A 148 13.86 0.10 2.86
CA LEU A 148 12.43 -0.22 2.96
C LEU A 148 11.54 0.93 2.49
N GLU A 149 12.09 2.14 2.36
CA GLU A 149 11.36 3.35 1.97
C GLU A 149 11.60 3.73 0.50
N PHE A 150 12.82 3.52 0.01
CA PHE A 150 13.23 3.91 -1.34
C PHE A 150 13.78 2.74 -2.15
N LEU A 151 13.56 2.82 -3.47
CA LEU A 151 14.12 1.85 -4.41
C LEU A 151 15.64 1.99 -4.44
N SER A 152 16.36 0.86 -4.45
CA SER A 152 17.79 0.89 -4.69
C SER A 152 18.07 1.43 -6.11
N SER A 153 19.23 2.04 -6.32
CA SER A 153 19.62 2.54 -7.66
C SER A 153 19.68 1.44 -8.72
N LYS A 154 19.81 0.17 -8.32
CA LYS A 154 19.82 -0.98 -9.23
C LYS A 154 18.41 -1.37 -9.71
N ASP A 155 17.37 -0.96 -8.98
CA ASP A 155 15.99 -1.36 -9.23
C ASP A 155 15.18 -0.31 -10.01
N TYR A 156 15.74 0.89 -10.22
CA TYR A 156 15.11 1.96 -10.99
C TYR A 156 15.56 1.93 -12.46
N GLU A 157 14.59 1.88 -13.38
CA GLU A 157 14.84 2.05 -14.80
C GLU A 157 14.67 3.52 -15.20
N VAL A 158 15.65 4.07 -15.91
CA VAL A 158 15.60 5.44 -16.44
C VAL A 158 14.91 5.42 -17.80
N PHE A 159 13.95 6.34 -17.98
CA PHE A 159 13.23 6.54 -19.24
C PHE A 159 13.35 8.00 -19.64
N HIS A 160 14.08 8.28 -20.72
CA HIS A 160 14.35 9.64 -21.17
C HIS A 160 13.08 10.40 -21.56
N SER A 161 12.03 9.71 -22.00
CA SER A 161 10.72 10.31 -22.26
C SER A 161 10.09 10.95 -21.01
N ARG A 162 10.59 10.61 -19.81
CA ARG A 162 10.06 11.06 -18.53
C ARG A 162 10.96 12.03 -17.79
N ASP A 163 12.13 12.38 -18.33
CA ASP A 163 13.11 13.27 -17.70
C ASP A 163 12.48 14.62 -17.35
N LYS A 164 11.74 15.24 -18.29
CA LYS A 164 11.05 16.52 -18.06
C LYS A 164 10.00 16.45 -16.94
N VAL A 165 9.28 15.34 -16.83
CA VAL A 165 8.28 15.15 -15.77
C VAL A 165 8.99 14.98 -14.43
N PHE A 166 10.06 14.18 -14.39
CA PHE A 166 10.88 14.00 -13.20
C PHE A 166 11.48 15.33 -12.71
N GLU A 167 12.14 16.07 -13.59
CA GLU A 167 12.72 17.39 -13.32
C GLU A 167 11.65 18.37 -12.85
N GLY A 168 10.52 18.44 -13.55
CA GLY A 168 9.40 19.33 -13.19
C GLY A 168 8.85 19.05 -11.78
N ILE A 169 8.77 17.78 -11.37
CA ILE A 169 8.37 17.41 -10.00
C ILE A 169 9.43 17.89 -8.99
N VAL A 170 10.71 17.61 -9.23
CA VAL A 170 11.81 18.00 -8.32
C VAL A 170 11.90 19.53 -8.18
N GLU A 171 11.78 20.28 -9.27
CA GLU A 171 11.76 21.74 -9.25
C GLU A 171 10.55 22.29 -8.49
N SER A 172 9.37 21.70 -8.70
CA SER A 172 8.15 22.09 -7.98
C SER A 172 8.25 21.80 -6.48
N LEU A 173 8.98 20.75 -6.09
CA LEU A 173 9.28 20.48 -4.68
C LEU A 173 10.22 21.53 -4.08
N LYS A 174 11.07 22.17 -4.88
CA LYS A 174 11.98 23.25 -4.43
C LYS A 174 11.29 24.63 -4.41
N ASP A 175 10.20 24.81 -5.16
CA ASP A 175 9.43 26.05 -5.22
C ASP A 175 8.69 26.34 -3.90
N PRO A 176 8.96 27.44 -3.19
CA PRO A 176 8.31 27.75 -1.91
C PRO A 176 6.80 28.06 -2.01
N ASN A 177 6.24 28.23 -3.21
CA ASN A 177 4.81 28.49 -3.44
C ASN A 177 4.01 27.22 -3.75
N VAL A 178 4.67 26.08 -3.93
CA VAL A 178 4.01 24.80 -4.24
C VAL A 178 4.06 23.90 -3.03
N ASN A 179 2.91 23.63 -2.42
CA ASN A 179 2.79 22.74 -1.26
C ASN A 179 2.34 21.32 -1.65
N MET A 180 1.59 21.20 -2.74
CA MET A 180 0.99 19.94 -3.17
C MET A 180 1.27 19.66 -4.64
N ILE A 181 1.67 18.41 -4.92
CA ILE A 181 1.97 17.93 -6.26
C ILE A 181 1.16 16.66 -6.54
N GLY A 182 0.54 16.58 -7.71
CA GLY A 182 -0.28 15.44 -8.11
C GLY A 182 0.34 14.70 -9.29
N VAL A 183 0.61 13.40 -9.16
CA VAL A 183 1.15 12.58 -10.24
C VAL A 183 0.10 11.58 -10.71
N TYR A 184 -0.37 11.71 -11.95
CA TYR A 184 -1.46 10.87 -12.46
C TYR A 184 -1.17 10.16 -13.78
N GLY A 185 -1.97 9.16 -14.11
CA GLY A 185 -1.82 8.34 -15.31
C GLY A 185 -2.37 6.92 -15.15
N THR A 186 -2.39 6.16 -16.23
CA THR A 186 -2.99 4.81 -16.29
C THR A 186 -2.35 3.83 -15.30
N SER A 187 -3.07 2.75 -14.96
CA SER A 187 -2.53 1.66 -14.12
C SER A 187 -1.27 1.06 -14.74
N GLY A 188 -0.28 0.70 -13.93
CA GLY A 188 0.96 0.07 -14.40
C GLY A 188 1.95 1.01 -15.13
N VAL A 189 1.63 2.30 -15.25
CA VAL A 189 2.48 3.28 -15.96
C VAL A 189 3.75 3.67 -15.18
N GLY A 190 3.82 3.39 -13.87
CA GLY A 190 5.01 3.63 -13.04
C GLY A 190 4.97 4.89 -12.15
N LYS A 191 3.77 5.39 -11.78
CA LYS A 191 3.61 6.54 -10.85
C LYS A 191 4.31 6.33 -9.53
N THR A 192 4.02 5.23 -8.84
CA THR A 192 4.63 4.85 -7.56
C THR A 192 6.16 4.79 -7.67
N THR A 193 6.68 4.22 -8.76
CA THR A 193 8.11 4.14 -9.04
C THR A 193 8.73 5.52 -9.22
N MET A 194 8.06 6.42 -9.94
CA MET A 194 8.49 7.80 -10.16
C MET A 194 8.59 8.57 -8.84
N VAL A 195 7.52 8.59 -8.04
CA VAL A 195 7.50 9.36 -6.77
C VAL A 195 8.47 8.82 -5.73
N ARG A 196 8.68 7.48 -5.70
CA ARG A 196 9.75 6.88 -4.87
C ARG A 196 11.13 7.38 -5.29
N LYS A 197 11.40 7.45 -6.60
CA LYS A 197 12.70 7.95 -7.09
C LYS A 197 12.89 9.44 -6.78
N VAL A 198 11.85 10.25 -6.96
CA VAL A 198 11.87 11.66 -6.57
C VAL A 198 12.18 11.78 -5.08
N GLY A 199 11.46 11.03 -4.24
CA GLY A 199 11.67 11.01 -2.79
C GLY A 199 13.10 10.66 -2.39
N ASP A 200 13.69 9.64 -3.01
CA ASP A 200 15.09 9.24 -2.82
C ASP A 200 16.07 10.38 -3.14
N VAL A 201 15.86 11.05 -4.28
CA VAL A 201 16.75 12.12 -4.75
C VAL A 201 16.68 13.34 -3.83
N VAL A 202 15.47 13.78 -3.46
CA VAL A 202 15.30 14.97 -2.62
C VAL A 202 15.66 14.74 -1.15
N LYS A 203 15.70 13.47 -0.71
CA LYS A 203 16.25 13.05 0.58
C LYS A 203 17.78 13.09 0.56
N LYS A 204 18.40 12.55 -0.50
CA LYS A 204 19.87 12.46 -0.65
C LYS A 204 20.53 13.81 -0.90
N ASP A 205 19.89 14.69 -1.67
CA ASP A 205 20.40 16.04 -1.95
C ASP A 205 20.17 17.03 -0.80
N GLY A 206 19.50 16.59 0.28
CA GLY A 206 19.23 17.41 1.46
C GLY A 206 18.13 18.44 1.28
N THR A 207 17.32 18.36 0.21
CA THR A 207 16.16 19.25 0.03
C THR A 207 15.13 19.05 1.14
N PHE A 208 14.91 17.79 1.54
CA PHE A 208 14.05 17.43 2.67
C PHE A 208 14.79 16.62 3.73
N ASP A 209 14.56 16.98 4.98
CA ASP A 209 15.12 16.29 6.15
C ASP A 209 14.45 14.93 6.36
N GLU A 210 13.15 14.81 6.08
CA GLU A 210 12.35 13.59 6.21
C GLU A 210 11.45 13.40 4.98
N VAL A 211 11.40 12.18 4.45
CA VAL A 211 10.55 11.81 3.31
C VAL A 211 9.84 10.52 3.71
N ILE A 212 8.51 10.53 3.71
CA ILE A 212 7.68 9.46 4.28
C ILE A 212 6.63 9.06 3.25
N MET A 213 6.37 7.77 3.11
CA MET A 213 5.37 7.25 2.18
C MET A 213 4.28 6.46 2.90
N ALA A 214 3.03 6.69 2.52
CA ALA A 214 1.87 5.88 2.92
C ALA A 214 1.03 5.51 1.69
N VAL A 215 0.47 4.30 1.70
CA VAL A 215 -0.46 3.83 0.65
C VAL A 215 -1.89 4.09 1.11
N VAL A 216 -2.67 4.72 0.25
CA VAL A 216 -4.10 4.98 0.45
C VAL A 216 -4.87 3.77 -0.08
N SER A 217 -5.66 3.14 0.78
CA SER A 217 -6.53 2.02 0.39
C SER A 217 -7.67 2.49 -0.51
N GLN A 218 -8.32 1.53 -1.19
CA GLN A 218 -9.49 1.80 -2.03
C GLN A 218 -10.58 2.54 -1.27
N ASP A 219 -10.90 2.06 -0.07
CA ASP A 219 -11.73 2.78 0.89
C ASP A 219 -10.80 3.57 1.80
N VAL A 220 -10.94 4.89 1.82
CA VAL A 220 -10.08 5.76 2.63
C VAL A 220 -10.33 5.45 4.10
N ASN A 221 -9.28 4.98 4.77
CA ASN A 221 -9.27 4.74 6.20
C ASN A 221 -8.20 5.64 6.82
N VAL A 222 -8.64 6.75 7.42
CA VAL A 222 -7.77 7.77 8.00
C VAL A 222 -6.88 7.18 9.08
N ILE A 223 -7.43 6.36 9.99
CA ILE A 223 -6.67 5.68 11.06
C ILE A 223 -5.50 4.85 10.49
N LYS A 224 -5.72 4.15 9.39
CA LYS A 224 -4.70 3.33 8.72
C LYS A 224 -3.63 4.18 8.05
N ILE A 225 -3.99 5.33 7.46
CA ILE A 225 -3.02 6.29 6.92
C ILE A 225 -2.18 6.87 8.07
N GLN A 226 -2.83 7.31 9.13
CA GLN A 226 -2.17 7.84 10.33
C GLN A 226 -1.19 6.84 10.94
N GLY A 227 -1.58 5.55 11.01
CA GLY A 227 -0.70 4.48 11.50
C GLY A 227 0.53 4.31 10.63
N GLN A 228 0.37 4.21 9.30
CA GLN A 228 1.50 4.12 8.37
C GLN A 228 2.46 5.31 8.49
N LEU A 229 1.93 6.53 8.63
CA LEU A 229 2.77 7.72 8.82
C LEU A 229 3.50 7.70 10.16
N ALA A 230 2.80 7.31 11.23
CA ALA A 230 3.37 7.24 12.58
C ALA A 230 4.51 6.22 12.68
N ASP A 231 4.34 5.03 12.09
CA ASP A 231 5.38 4.00 12.04
C ASP A 231 6.66 4.52 11.37
N ARG A 232 6.51 5.25 10.26
CA ARG A 232 7.63 5.84 9.50
C ARG A 232 8.28 7.03 10.22
N LEU A 233 7.49 7.78 10.99
CA LEU A 233 7.96 8.91 11.80
C LEU A 233 8.62 8.48 13.11
N ASN A 234 8.57 7.18 13.44
CA ASN A 234 8.89 6.63 14.75
C ASN A 234 8.10 7.33 15.87
N LEU A 235 6.80 7.47 15.67
CA LEU A 235 5.87 8.16 16.56
C LEU A 235 4.88 7.18 17.16
N THR A 236 4.81 7.12 18.49
CA THR A 236 3.73 6.42 19.17
C THR A 236 2.50 7.32 19.24
N LEU A 237 1.42 6.92 18.57
CA LEU A 237 0.14 7.61 18.67
C LEU A 237 -0.63 7.13 19.90
N SER A 238 -0.66 7.95 20.95
CA SER A 238 -1.38 7.67 22.20
C SER A 238 -2.88 7.98 22.14
N GLY A 239 -3.34 8.68 21.09
CA GLY A 239 -4.76 8.95 20.88
C GLY A 239 -5.50 7.73 20.32
N GLU A 240 -6.61 7.35 20.97
CA GLU A 240 -7.51 6.30 20.46
C GLU A 240 -8.45 6.83 19.35
N THR A 241 -8.68 8.15 19.31
CA THR A 241 -9.55 8.81 18.32
C THR A 241 -8.76 9.36 17.13
N GLU A 242 -9.42 9.50 15.97
CA GLU A 242 -8.81 10.10 14.77
C GLU A 242 -8.23 11.48 15.02
N VAL A 243 -8.93 12.33 15.78
CA VAL A 243 -8.47 13.70 16.12
C VAL A 243 -7.24 13.67 17.03
N GLY A 244 -7.21 12.80 18.04
CA GLY A 244 -6.06 12.67 18.93
C GLY A 244 -4.82 12.20 18.17
N ARG A 245 -5.00 11.26 17.25
CA ARG A 245 -3.95 10.76 16.35
C ARG A 245 -3.45 11.83 15.38
N ALA A 246 -4.38 12.57 14.76
CA ALA A 246 -4.08 13.70 13.89
C ALA A 246 -3.26 14.77 14.62
N THR A 247 -3.60 15.07 15.87
CA THR A 247 -2.87 16.03 16.72
C THR A 247 -1.43 15.58 16.96
N GLY A 248 -1.22 14.29 17.23
CA GLY A 248 0.12 13.71 17.39
C GLY A 248 0.97 13.85 16.13
N LEU A 249 0.40 13.50 14.97
CA LEU A 249 1.07 13.64 13.67
C LEU A 249 1.37 15.10 13.35
N TRP A 250 0.41 16.00 13.57
CA TRP A 250 0.54 17.43 13.32
C TRP A 250 1.73 18.00 14.08
N ASN A 251 1.81 17.73 15.38
CA ASN A 251 2.92 18.21 16.22
C ASN A 251 4.27 17.62 15.80
N ARG A 252 4.30 16.34 15.40
CA ARG A 252 5.52 15.67 14.94
C ARG A 252 6.03 16.19 13.59
N LEU A 253 5.11 16.58 12.71
CA LEU A 253 5.42 17.13 11.37
C LEU A 253 5.65 18.65 11.41
N ASN A 254 5.22 19.34 12.46
CA ASN A 254 5.49 20.76 12.70
C ASN A 254 6.74 20.98 13.58
N ASN A 255 7.83 20.31 13.23
CA ASN A 255 9.06 20.22 14.03
C ASN A 255 10.21 21.11 13.51
N ARG A 256 9.90 22.14 12.71
CA ARG A 256 10.86 23.02 12.00
C ARG A 256 11.75 22.32 10.97
N LYS A 257 11.54 21.03 10.69
CA LYS A 257 12.21 20.30 9.60
C LYS A 257 11.39 20.34 8.33
N LYS A 258 12.05 20.19 7.18
CA LYS A 258 11.41 20.01 5.88
C LYS A 258 11.00 18.55 5.71
N ASN A 259 9.69 18.31 5.79
CA ASN A 259 9.06 17.01 5.67
C ASN A 259 8.35 16.89 4.31
N LEU A 260 8.54 15.76 3.63
CA LEU A 260 7.82 15.40 2.41
C LEU A 260 6.97 14.16 2.65
N ILE A 261 5.67 14.24 2.39
CA ILE A 261 4.75 13.12 2.50
C ILE A 261 4.34 12.65 1.10
N LEU A 262 4.56 11.37 0.81
CA LEU A 262 4.15 10.71 -0.42
C LEU A 262 2.91 9.86 -0.12
N LEU A 263 1.75 10.23 -0.68
CA LEU A 263 0.51 9.46 -0.55
C LEU A 263 0.22 8.76 -1.88
N ASP A 264 0.28 7.43 -1.86
CA ASP A 264 0.21 6.60 -3.06
C ASP A 264 -1.18 5.98 -3.26
N ASP A 265 -1.62 5.88 -4.52
CA ASP A 265 -2.90 5.31 -4.96
C ASP A 265 -4.15 6.00 -4.39
N VAL A 266 -4.13 7.34 -4.33
CA VAL A 266 -5.25 8.17 -3.88
C VAL A 266 -6.42 8.06 -4.86
N ARG A 267 -7.62 7.69 -4.37
CA ARG A 267 -8.81 7.46 -5.23
C ARG A 267 -9.96 8.45 -5.01
N GLN A 268 -9.90 9.24 -3.95
CA GLN A 268 -10.87 10.28 -3.61
C GLN A 268 -10.15 11.43 -2.88
N GLU A 269 -10.77 12.59 -2.80
CA GLU A 269 -10.24 13.77 -2.12
C GLU A 269 -9.96 13.46 -0.63
N LEU A 270 -8.85 13.97 -0.09
CA LEU A 270 -8.39 13.71 1.29
C LEU A 270 -8.44 14.99 2.13
N ASP A 271 -8.91 14.88 3.38
CA ASP A 271 -8.74 15.96 4.34
C ASP A 271 -7.40 15.79 5.10
N PHE A 272 -6.43 16.62 4.74
CA PHE A 272 -5.11 16.60 5.37
C PHE A 272 -5.14 16.99 6.85
N LYS A 273 -6.11 17.81 7.30
CA LYS A 273 -6.24 18.17 8.71
C LYS A 273 -6.74 16.99 9.53
N GLU A 274 -7.68 16.22 9.01
CA GLU A 274 -8.14 14.97 9.64
C GLU A 274 -7.04 13.91 9.69
N ILE A 275 -6.17 13.84 8.68
CA ILE A 275 -5.00 12.96 8.71
C ILE A 275 -3.95 13.49 9.70
N GLY A 276 -3.86 14.80 9.92
CA GLY A 276 -2.83 15.43 10.78
C GLY A 276 -1.59 15.89 10.02
N ILE A 277 -1.72 16.21 8.73
CA ILE A 277 -0.63 16.74 7.89
C ILE A 277 -0.75 18.28 7.87
N PRO A 278 0.24 19.03 8.40
CA PRO A 278 0.16 20.47 8.55
C PRO A 278 0.52 21.22 7.27
N ILE A 279 -0.36 21.18 6.27
CA ILE A 279 -0.26 22.03 5.07
C ILE A 279 -0.94 23.37 5.39
N THR A 280 -0.14 24.40 5.68
CA THR A 280 -0.64 25.77 5.88
C THR A 280 0.24 26.77 5.15
N ASP A 281 -0.32 27.91 4.75
CA ASP A 281 0.42 28.95 4.02
C ASP A 281 1.60 29.52 4.84
N GLU A 282 1.46 29.49 6.16
CA GLU A 282 2.49 29.91 7.12
C GLU A 282 3.56 28.81 7.34
N ASN A 283 3.21 27.54 7.13
CA ASN A 283 4.07 26.41 7.40
C ASN A 283 4.67 25.80 6.12
N LYS A 284 5.79 26.37 5.68
CA LYS A 284 6.58 25.84 4.54
C LYS A 284 7.38 24.57 4.90
N SER A 285 7.13 23.96 6.06
CA SER A 285 7.87 22.81 6.54
C SER A 285 7.34 21.48 6.01
N CYS A 286 6.12 21.42 5.45
CA CYS A 286 5.51 20.18 4.99
C CYS A 286 5.01 20.29 3.54
N LYS A 287 5.38 19.32 2.69
CA LYS A 287 4.86 19.19 1.33
C LYS A 287 4.29 17.80 1.07
N VAL A 288 3.35 17.72 0.13
CA VAL A 288 2.67 16.47 -0.21
C VAL A 288 2.78 16.16 -1.70
N VAL A 289 3.12 14.91 -2.02
CA VAL A 289 3.01 14.36 -3.38
C VAL A 289 1.96 13.26 -3.36
N LEU A 290 0.97 13.37 -4.23
CA LEU A 290 -0.13 12.42 -4.39
C LEU A 290 0.10 11.60 -5.66
N THR A 291 -0.22 10.31 -5.66
CA THR A 291 -0.39 9.55 -6.91
C THR A 291 -1.83 9.13 -7.10
N SER A 292 -2.33 9.18 -8.34
CA SER A 292 -3.68 8.67 -8.66
C SER A 292 -3.79 8.15 -10.09
N ARG A 293 -4.81 7.33 -10.35
CA ARG A 293 -5.21 7.01 -11.73
C ARG A 293 -6.04 8.11 -12.37
N ASN A 294 -6.72 8.91 -11.55
CA ASN A 294 -7.64 9.95 -12.00
C ASN A 294 -7.16 11.32 -11.50
N ARG A 295 -6.98 12.26 -12.42
CA ARG A 295 -6.63 13.65 -12.12
C ARG A 295 -7.69 14.34 -11.26
N ASP A 296 -8.96 13.98 -11.44
CA ASP A 296 -10.10 14.68 -10.84
C ASP A 296 -10.19 14.50 -9.32
N VAL A 297 -9.40 13.59 -8.75
CA VAL A 297 -9.32 13.32 -7.30
C VAL A 297 -8.93 14.55 -6.48
N TRP A 298 -8.18 15.48 -7.08
CA TRP A 298 -7.71 16.70 -6.42
C TRP A 298 -8.07 17.97 -7.20
N LYS A 299 -9.16 17.93 -7.99
CA LYS A 299 -9.60 19.08 -8.81
C LYS A 299 -10.00 20.32 -7.99
N ASN A 300 -10.37 20.13 -6.72
CA ASN A 300 -10.79 21.20 -5.81
C ASN A 300 -9.64 21.69 -4.91
N MET A 301 -8.44 21.14 -5.09
CA MET A 301 -7.25 21.47 -4.31
C MET A 301 -6.26 22.25 -5.18
N ASP A 302 -5.43 23.08 -4.54
CA ASP A 302 -4.34 23.79 -5.23
C ASP A 302 -3.13 22.85 -5.45
N VAL A 303 -3.22 22.02 -6.47
CA VAL A 303 -2.25 20.97 -6.78
C VAL A 303 -1.60 21.22 -8.13
N LYS A 304 -0.26 21.28 -8.14
CA LYS A 304 0.51 21.27 -9.39
C LYS A 304 0.65 19.84 -9.89
N ASP A 305 0.07 19.53 -11.04
CA ASP A 305 -0.04 18.15 -11.50
C ASP A 305 0.85 17.79 -12.69
N PHE A 306 1.22 16.51 -12.74
CA PHE A 306 2.09 15.93 -13.74
C PHE A 306 1.49 14.61 -14.22
N LYS A 307 1.26 14.51 -15.54
CA LYS A 307 0.82 13.27 -16.17
C LYS A 307 2.02 12.42 -16.52
N ILE A 308 1.99 11.15 -16.11
CA ILE A 308 2.92 10.13 -16.62
C ILE A 308 2.26 9.41 -17.79
N GLU A 309 2.88 9.56 -18.95
CA GLU A 309 2.48 8.86 -20.17
C GLU A 309 3.04 7.43 -20.23
N ILE A 310 2.43 6.62 -21.08
CA ILE A 310 2.98 5.31 -21.49
C ILE A 310 4.36 5.50 -22.12
N LEU A 311 5.17 4.44 -22.13
CA LEU A 311 6.50 4.50 -22.75
C LEU A 311 6.39 4.65 -24.27
N SER A 312 7.48 5.13 -24.88
CA SER A 312 7.66 4.97 -26.33
C SER A 312 7.84 3.49 -26.69
N GLU A 313 7.59 3.12 -27.95
CA GLU A 313 7.84 1.75 -28.42
C GLU A 313 9.33 1.38 -28.25
N GLU A 314 10.23 2.33 -28.46
CA GLU A 314 11.69 2.14 -28.33
C GLU A 314 12.11 1.85 -26.88
N GLU A 315 11.63 2.64 -25.92
CA GLU A 315 11.89 2.41 -24.50
C GLU A 315 11.23 1.12 -24.00
N SER A 316 10.02 0.82 -24.49
CA SER A 316 9.30 -0.40 -24.19
C SER A 316 10.09 -1.63 -24.61
N TRP A 317 10.61 -1.60 -25.84
CA TRP A 317 11.43 -2.67 -26.38
C TRP A 317 12.75 -2.81 -25.63
N THR A 318 13.41 -1.69 -25.33
CA THR A 318 14.66 -1.68 -24.56
C THR A 318 14.47 -2.29 -23.18
N LEU A 319 13.40 -1.91 -22.47
CA LEU A 319 13.04 -2.47 -21.17
C LEU A 319 12.72 -3.97 -21.27
N PHE A 320 11.96 -4.38 -22.29
CA PHE A 320 11.61 -5.79 -22.49
C PHE A 320 12.88 -6.65 -22.68
N LYS A 321 13.79 -6.23 -23.57
CA LYS A 321 15.08 -6.90 -23.79
C LYS A 321 15.88 -7.01 -22.51
N LYS A 322 15.95 -5.94 -21.71
CA LYS A 322 16.66 -5.95 -20.43
C LYS A 322 16.08 -6.96 -19.43
N LYS A 323 14.74 -7.09 -19.36
CA LYS A 323 14.08 -7.98 -18.39
C LYS A 323 14.19 -9.44 -18.78
N VAL A 324 14.15 -9.74 -20.06
CA VAL A 324 14.32 -11.11 -20.58
C VAL A 324 15.79 -11.55 -20.59
N GLY A 325 16.71 -10.64 -20.95
CA GLY A 325 18.14 -10.94 -21.16
C GLY A 325 18.55 -11.11 -22.62
N ASN A 326 19.81 -11.49 -22.87
CA ASN A 326 20.46 -11.44 -24.20
C ASN A 326 19.99 -12.49 -25.23
N ASN A 327 18.97 -13.29 -24.94
CA ASN A 327 18.51 -14.36 -25.85
C ASN A 327 17.53 -13.89 -26.94
N VAL A 328 17.09 -12.63 -26.91
CA VAL A 328 16.00 -12.09 -27.75
C VAL A 328 16.45 -11.69 -29.17
N GLU A 329 17.75 -11.55 -29.40
CA GLU A 329 18.31 -11.11 -30.69
C GLU A 329 18.47 -12.26 -31.71
N ALA A 330 18.19 -13.51 -31.32
CA ALA A 330 18.11 -14.62 -32.28
C ALA A 330 16.92 -14.40 -33.23
N HIS A 331 17.16 -14.55 -34.54
CA HIS A 331 16.19 -14.19 -35.60
C HIS A 331 14.79 -14.81 -35.38
N GLU A 332 14.73 -16.05 -34.90
CA GLU A 332 13.46 -16.77 -34.66
C GLU A 332 12.71 -16.29 -33.40
N LEU A 333 13.41 -15.76 -32.40
CA LEU A 333 12.81 -15.30 -31.14
C LEU A 333 12.36 -13.84 -31.22
N ARG A 334 13.05 -13.04 -32.05
CA ARG A 334 12.86 -11.59 -32.14
C ARG A 334 11.42 -11.21 -32.49
N ASP A 335 10.82 -11.88 -33.47
CA ASP A 335 9.45 -11.56 -33.92
C ASP A 335 8.40 -11.89 -32.84
N LYS A 336 8.56 -13.03 -32.15
CA LYS A 336 7.68 -13.41 -31.04
C LYS A 336 7.84 -12.43 -29.87
N ALA A 337 9.08 -12.12 -29.52
CA ALA A 337 9.38 -11.19 -28.45
C ALA A 337 8.85 -9.78 -28.73
N TRP A 338 8.99 -9.31 -29.96
CA TRP A 338 8.41 -8.05 -30.41
C TRP A 338 6.88 -8.07 -30.31
N ALA A 339 6.23 -9.15 -30.73
CA ALA A 339 4.79 -9.31 -30.61
C ALA A 339 4.33 -9.28 -29.14
N ILE A 340 4.99 -10.01 -28.24
CA ILE A 340 4.70 -9.98 -26.79
C ILE A 340 4.89 -8.58 -26.22
N CYS A 341 5.97 -7.89 -26.61
CA CYS A 341 6.24 -6.51 -26.17
C CYS A 341 5.14 -5.55 -26.63
N LYS A 342 4.63 -5.69 -27.86
CA LYS A 342 3.49 -4.92 -28.36
C LYS A 342 2.21 -5.17 -27.57
N GLU A 343 1.91 -6.42 -27.22
CA GLU A 343 0.73 -6.75 -26.41
C GLU A 343 0.77 -6.13 -24.99
N CYS A 344 1.96 -5.76 -24.51
CA CYS A 344 2.12 -5.03 -23.24
C CYS A 344 1.69 -3.55 -23.29
N GLN A 345 1.27 -3.04 -24.47
CA GLN A 345 0.73 -1.69 -24.67
C GLN A 345 1.63 -0.57 -24.13
N CYS A 346 2.95 -0.75 -24.23
CA CYS A 346 3.95 0.20 -23.73
C CYS A 346 3.83 0.54 -22.24
N LEU A 347 3.23 -0.35 -21.43
CA LEU A 347 3.11 -0.20 -19.98
C LEU A 347 4.29 -0.86 -19.27
N PRO A 348 5.14 -0.11 -18.52
CA PRO A 348 6.29 -0.68 -17.82
C PRO A 348 5.93 -1.87 -16.93
N GLY A 349 4.82 -1.80 -16.18
CA GLY A 349 4.40 -2.88 -15.30
C GLY A 349 4.12 -4.20 -16.03
N ALA A 350 3.46 -4.14 -17.19
CA ALA A 350 3.18 -5.31 -18.02
C ALA A 350 4.47 -5.87 -18.64
N ILE A 351 5.30 -4.98 -19.20
CA ILE A 351 6.58 -5.35 -19.83
C ILE A 351 7.50 -6.06 -18.84
N ILE A 352 7.60 -5.55 -17.60
CA ILE A 352 8.44 -6.15 -16.56
C ILE A 352 7.90 -7.53 -16.17
N ALA A 353 6.58 -7.68 -16.00
CA ALA A 353 5.97 -8.94 -15.61
C ALA A 353 6.20 -10.04 -16.67
N HIS A 354 5.87 -9.75 -17.94
CA HIS A 354 6.04 -10.72 -19.04
C HIS A 354 7.52 -10.94 -19.39
N GLY A 355 8.35 -9.89 -19.37
CA GLY A 355 9.78 -10.03 -19.61
C GLY A 355 10.46 -10.90 -18.55
N ALA A 356 10.08 -10.74 -17.27
CA ALA A 356 10.62 -11.55 -16.18
C ALA A 356 10.13 -13.01 -16.24
N SER A 357 8.87 -13.26 -16.60
CA SER A 357 8.34 -14.63 -16.70
C SER A 357 9.00 -15.46 -17.82
N LEU A 358 9.48 -14.78 -18.86
CA LEU A 358 10.13 -15.38 -20.04
C LEU A 358 11.66 -15.52 -19.92
N LYS A 359 12.26 -14.98 -18.85
CA LYS A 359 13.70 -15.04 -18.65
C LYS A 359 14.18 -16.49 -18.54
N GLY A 360 15.10 -16.89 -19.42
CA GLY A 360 15.69 -18.24 -19.45
C GLY A 360 14.72 -19.34 -19.89
N LYS A 361 13.60 -18.99 -20.53
CA LYS A 361 12.60 -19.94 -21.02
C LYS A 361 12.88 -20.39 -22.45
N ASP A 362 12.38 -21.57 -22.79
CA ASP A 362 12.46 -22.18 -24.11
C ASP A 362 11.38 -21.67 -25.09
N MET A 363 11.53 -22.00 -26.36
CA MET A 363 10.66 -21.51 -27.44
C MET A 363 9.18 -21.85 -27.28
N ASP A 364 8.86 -22.97 -26.64
CA ASP A 364 7.48 -23.38 -26.38
C ASP A 364 6.84 -22.47 -25.34
N ALA A 365 7.55 -22.13 -24.27
CA ALA A 365 7.08 -21.16 -23.28
C ALA A 365 6.84 -19.75 -23.87
N TRP A 366 7.69 -19.31 -24.81
CA TRP A 366 7.46 -18.06 -25.56
C TRP A 366 6.20 -18.13 -26.43
N GLN A 367 5.99 -19.26 -27.10
CA GLN A 367 4.81 -19.48 -27.91
C GLN A 367 3.55 -19.55 -27.04
N ASP A 368 3.61 -20.20 -25.89
CA ASP A 368 2.51 -20.28 -24.94
C ASP A 368 2.16 -18.93 -24.34
N GLU A 369 3.15 -18.11 -23.98
CA GLU A 369 2.91 -16.76 -23.47
C GLU A 369 2.32 -15.85 -24.55
N LEU A 370 2.87 -15.89 -25.76
CA LEU A 370 2.27 -15.19 -26.91
C LEU A 370 0.86 -15.70 -27.19
N ASN A 371 0.61 -17.00 -27.07
CA ASN A 371 -0.72 -17.58 -27.21
C ASN A 371 -1.62 -17.19 -26.04
N LYS A 372 -1.15 -16.96 -24.82
CA LYS A 372 -1.96 -16.45 -23.71
C LYS A 372 -2.32 -14.98 -23.88
N LEU A 373 -1.42 -14.20 -24.49
CA LEU A 373 -1.63 -12.79 -24.80
C LEU A 373 -2.51 -12.59 -26.05
N LYS A 374 -2.34 -13.47 -27.06
CA LYS A 374 -3.16 -13.53 -28.28
C LYS A 374 -4.48 -14.26 -28.08
N LYS A 375 -4.53 -15.24 -27.17
CA LYS A 375 -5.79 -15.68 -26.58
C LYS A 375 -6.35 -14.42 -25.95
N PRO A 376 -7.56 -13.99 -26.32
CA PRO A 376 -8.16 -12.89 -25.61
C PRO A 376 -8.08 -13.24 -24.14
N MET A 377 -7.52 -12.34 -23.31
CA MET A 377 -7.83 -12.37 -21.88
C MET A 377 -9.33 -12.68 -21.80
N PRO A 378 -9.79 -13.65 -20.98
CA PRO A 378 -11.20 -13.65 -20.63
C PRO A 378 -11.44 -12.25 -20.05
N ASN A 379 -12.10 -11.42 -20.86
CA ASN A 379 -12.37 -9.98 -20.66
C ASN A 379 -11.30 -8.97 -21.10
N LYS A 380 -10.93 -8.96 -22.40
CA LYS A 380 -11.10 -7.75 -23.24
C LYS A 380 -11.12 -8.08 -24.74
N LYS A 381 -11.99 -9.00 -25.14
CA LYS A 381 -12.55 -8.99 -26.51
C LYS A 381 -13.20 -7.62 -26.69
N LEU A 382 -13.14 -7.04 -27.88
CA LEU A 382 -13.90 -5.83 -28.23
C LEU A 382 -15.40 -6.21 -28.16
N SER A 383 -15.97 -6.22 -26.96
CA SER A 383 -17.40 -6.43 -26.76
C SER A 383 -18.09 -5.27 -27.46
N TYR A 384 -18.95 -5.59 -28.44
CA TYR A 384 -19.71 -4.57 -29.15
C TYR A 384 -20.73 -3.93 -28.20
N ILE A 385 -21.33 -4.76 -27.33
CA ILE A 385 -22.35 -4.37 -26.36
C ILE A 385 -21.94 -5.00 -25.03
N ASN A 386 -21.68 -4.16 -24.02
CA ASN A 386 -21.26 -4.59 -22.69
C ASN A 386 -22.43 -5.11 -21.85
N ALA A 387 -23.61 -4.53 -21.99
CA ALA A 387 -24.80 -4.98 -21.28
C ALA A 387 -26.04 -4.56 -22.06
N ALA A 388 -27.16 -5.24 -21.81
CA ALA A 388 -28.45 -4.81 -22.30
C ALA A 388 -29.55 -5.19 -21.30
N PHE A 389 -30.68 -4.49 -21.34
CA PHE A 389 -31.91 -4.95 -20.67
C PHE A 389 -33.16 -4.41 -21.37
N ARG A 390 -34.28 -5.13 -21.21
CA ARG A 390 -35.59 -4.75 -21.77
C ARG A 390 -36.22 -3.63 -20.94
N SER A 391 -36.71 -2.58 -21.60
CA SER A 391 -37.53 -1.55 -20.96
C SER A 391 -38.95 -2.07 -20.72
N SER A 392 -39.65 -1.50 -19.74
CA SER A 392 -41.09 -1.63 -19.51
C SER A 392 -41.94 -1.09 -20.67
N ARG A 393 -41.36 -0.25 -21.54
CA ARG A 393 -41.98 0.25 -22.76
C ARG A 393 -41.83 -0.76 -23.88
N THR A 394 -42.93 -1.04 -24.58
CA THR A 394 -43.00 -2.05 -25.64
C THR A 394 -41.91 -1.86 -26.69
N ASN A 395 -41.24 -2.97 -27.03
CA ASN A 395 -40.15 -3.08 -28.01
C ASN A 395 -38.93 -2.19 -27.73
N GLN A 396 -38.78 -1.66 -26.51
CA GLN A 396 -37.61 -0.86 -26.16
C GLN A 396 -36.59 -1.66 -25.34
N ALA A 397 -35.31 -1.43 -25.62
CA ALA A 397 -34.19 -1.99 -24.86
C ALA A 397 -33.08 -0.95 -24.68
N TYR A 398 -32.42 -1.00 -23.53
CA TYR A 398 -31.23 -0.19 -23.25
C TYR A 398 -30.00 -1.04 -23.57
N LEU A 399 -29.07 -0.48 -24.34
CA LEU A 399 -27.78 -1.09 -24.66
C LEU A 399 -26.66 -0.22 -24.08
N PHE A 400 -25.71 -0.86 -23.39
CA PHE A 400 -24.56 -0.21 -22.78
C PHE A 400 -23.28 -0.58 -23.53
N MET A 401 -22.44 0.41 -23.79
CA MET A 401 -21.18 0.28 -24.51
C MET A 401 -20.15 1.18 -23.82
N LYS A 402 -19.22 0.58 -23.09
CA LYS A 402 -18.31 1.28 -22.17
C LYS A 402 -19.12 2.11 -21.18
N ASN A 403 -18.84 3.40 -21.08
CA ASN A 403 -19.57 4.33 -20.23
C ASN A 403 -20.62 5.16 -20.99
N GLU A 404 -21.07 4.66 -22.14
CA GLU A 404 -22.19 5.21 -22.90
C GLU A 404 -23.35 4.20 -22.97
N TYR A 405 -24.54 4.70 -23.23
CA TYR A 405 -25.73 3.90 -23.47
C TYR A 405 -26.53 4.46 -24.64
N LEU A 406 -27.37 3.62 -25.23
CA LEU A 406 -28.45 4.04 -26.13
C LEU A 406 -29.75 3.33 -25.77
N LEU A 407 -30.86 3.95 -26.17
CA LEU A 407 -32.20 3.38 -26.13
C LEU A 407 -32.60 3.00 -27.54
N LEU A 408 -33.05 1.76 -27.72
CA LEU A 408 -33.32 1.14 -29.00
C LEU A 408 -34.78 0.67 -29.07
N ASP A 409 -35.48 0.98 -30.15
CA ASP A 409 -36.61 0.18 -30.61
C ASP A 409 -36.05 -0.98 -31.44
N TYR A 410 -36.15 -2.21 -30.94
CA TYR A 410 -35.51 -3.37 -31.57
C TYR A 410 -36.39 -4.12 -32.57
N ALA A 411 -37.63 -3.67 -32.80
CA ALA A 411 -38.53 -4.16 -33.84
C ALA A 411 -38.53 -5.70 -34.06
N PRO A 412 -38.93 -6.51 -33.06
CA PRO A 412 -38.68 -7.95 -33.05
C PRO A 412 -39.19 -8.68 -34.30
N GLY A 413 -38.39 -9.61 -34.81
CA GLY A 413 -38.65 -10.36 -36.04
C GLY A 413 -38.48 -9.57 -37.35
N THR A 414 -37.97 -8.34 -37.30
CA THR A 414 -37.64 -7.52 -38.47
C THR A 414 -36.27 -6.85 -38.29
N ASN A 415 -35.73 -6.24 -39.36
CA ASN A 415 -34.51 -5.42 -39.28
C ASN A 415 -34.83 -3.92 -39.29
N ASN A 416 -36.02 -3.53 -38.81
CA ASN A 416 -36.48 -2.13 -38.79
C ASN A 416 -36.19 -1.44 -37.43
N ASP A 417 -35.09 -1.82 -36.79
CA ASP A 417 -34.67 -1.25 -35.51
C ASP A 417 -34.38 0.26 -35.64
N ARG A 418 -34.56 1.00 -34.54
CA ARG A 418 -34.36 2.46 -34.51
C ARG A 418 -33.74 2.88 -33.18
N VAL A 419 -32.64 3.64 -33.24
CA VAL A 419 -32.11 4.32 -32.06
C VAL A 419 -33.06 5.46 -31.69
N LEU A 420 -33.66 5.35 -30.50
CA LEU A 420 -34.61 6.34 -29.96
C LEU A 420 -33.88 7.45 -29.19
N ASN A 421 -32.76 7.13 -28.54
CA ASN A 421 -31.91 8.08 -27.84
C ASN A 421 -30.49 7.53 -27.73
N GLY A 422 -29.48 8.39 -27.73
CA GLY A 422 -28.08 7.99 -27.63
C GLY A 422 -27.34 7.83 -28.96
N PRO A 423 -26.04 7.47 -28.92
CA PRO A 423 -25.28 7.16 -27.71
C PRO A 423 -25.02 8.38 -26.82
N LEU A 424 -25.24 8.25 -25.51
CA LEU A 424 -24.96 9.27 -24.50
C LEU A 424 -24.13 8.67 -23.37
N ARG A 425 -23.29 9.48 -22.70
CA ARG A 425 -22.65 9.07 -21.44
C ARG A 425 -23.74 8.67 -20.43
N ILE A 426 -23.50 7.59 -19.68
CA ILE A 426 -24.48 7.03 -18.73
C ILE A 426 -25.00 8.10 -17.75
N PHE A 427 -24.11 8.91 -17.15
CA PHE A 427 -24.53 9.95 -16.20
C PHE A 427 -25.47 11.04 -16.78
N LYS A 428 -25.57 11.17 -18.11
CA LYS A 428 -26.52 12.10 -18.75
C LYS A 428 -27.95 11.55 -18.77
N GLY A 429 -28.10 10.24 -18.93
CA GLY A 429 -29.39 9.55 -18.89
C GLY A 429 -29.81 9.14 -17.48
N TYR A 430 -28.80 8.86 -16.66
CA TYR A 430 -28.94 8.34 -15.30
C TYR A 430 -28.21 9.24 -14.29
N PRO A 431 -28.70 10.46 -14.02
CA PRO A 431 -28.10 11.35 -13.01
C PRO A 431 -27.84 10.70 -11.65
N SER A 432 -28.66 9.74 -11.20
CA SER A 432 -28.44 9.07 -9.92
C SER A 432 -27.16 8.22 -9.89
N LEU A 433 -26.66 7.80 -11.06
CA LEU A 433 -25.42 7.04 -11.21
C LEU A 433 -24.18 7.93 -11.32
N LYS A 434 -24.31 9.25 -11.32
CA LYS A 434 -23.16 10.17 -11.40
C LYS A 434 -22.21 9.92 -10.22
N ASN A 435 -20.89 9.93 -10.50
CA ASN A 435 -19.83 9.61 -9.54
C ASN A 435 -19.87 8.18 -8.99
N THR A 436 -20.50 7.24 -9.71
CA THR A 436 -20.44 5.80 -9.40
C THR A 436 -19.65 5.06 -10.48
N THR A 437 -19.16 3.86 -10.17
CA THR A 437 -18.49 3.00 -11.17
C THR A 437 -19.38 2.71 -12.38
N PHE A 438 -20.71 2.64 -12.20
CA PHE A 438 -21.65 2.34 -13.28
C PHE A 438 -21.62 3.43 -14.36
N ALA A 439 -21.46 4.70 -13.98
CA ALA A 439 -21.38 5.80 -14.93
C ALA A 439 -19.96 6.10 -15.42
N GLU A 440 -18.93 5.83 -14.59
CA GLU A 440 -17.54 6.14 -14.92
C GLU A 440 -16.88 5.03 -15.74
N ALA A 441 -16.94 3.80 -15.25
CA ALA A 441 -16.37 2.63 -15.89
C ALA A 441 -17.31 2.02 -16.93
N GLY A 442 -18.62 2.06 -16.66
CA GLY A 442 -19.65 1.44 -17.50
C GLY A 442 -20.43 0.36 -16.76
N ILE A 443 -21.48 -0.13 -17.42
CA ILE A 443 -22.30 -1.25 -16.98
C ILE A 443 -21.88 -2.48 -17.78
N ASP A 444 -21.46 -3.52 -17.06
CA ASP A 444 -20.89 -4.77 -17.60
C ASP A 444 -21.95 -5.89 -17.72
N CYS A 445 -23.08 -5.75 -17.01
CA CYS A 445 -24.23 -6.64 -17.13
C CYS A 445 -25.47 -5.90 -16.61
N ALA A 446 -26.64 -6.21 -17.15
CA ALA A 446 -27.92 -5.71 -16.65
C ALA A 446 -29.05 -6.69 -16.97
N PHE A 447 -30.16 -6.59 -16.23
CA PHE A 447 -31.43 -7.22 -16.59
C PHE A 447 -32.61 -6.44 -16.00
N GLY A 448 -33.78 -6.53 -16.64
CA GLY A 448 -34.99 -5.84 -16.20
C GLY A 448 -35.72 -6.62 -15.11
N SER A 449 -36.53 -5.92 -14.32
CA SER A 449 -37.47 -6.56 -13.38
C SER A 449 -38.84 -6.73 -14.01
N HIS A 450 -39.59 -7.74 -13.56
CA HIS A 450 -41.04 -7.87 -13.78
C HIS A 450 -41.86 -6.78 -13.08
N HIS A 451 -41.24 -6.00 -12.19
CA HIS A 451 -41.91 -4.99 -11.37
C HIS A 451 -41.50 -3.59 -11.80
N GLY A 452 -42.44 -2.88 -12.45
CA GLY A 452 -42.31 -1.47 -12.77
C GLY A 452 -41.10 -1.13 -13.65
N ASP A 453 -40.55 0.06 -13.41
CA ASP A 453 -39.39 0.59 -14.13
C ASP A 453 -38.07 0.23 -13.41
N GLU A 454 -37.96 -1.00 -12.90
CA GLU A 454 -36.78 -1.46 -12.16
C GLU A 454 -35.84 -2.30 -13.03
N ALA A 455 -34.53 -2.17 -12.78
CA ALA A 455 -33.50 -2.99 -13.39
C ALA A 455 -32.37 -3.26 -12.38
N PHE A 456 -31.69 -4.39 -12.55
CA PHE A 456 -30.42 -4.67 -11.87
C PHE A 456 -29.28 -4.36 -12.82
N ILE A 457 -28.27 -3.64 -12.33
CA ILE A 457 -27.08 -3.27 -13.08
C ILE A 457 -25.83 -3.72 -12.34
N PHE A 458 -24.82 -4.14 -13.10
CA PHE A 458 -23.56 -4.67 -12.60
C PHE A 458 -22.39 -3.91 -13.23
N SER A 459 -21.34 -3.69 -12.44
CA SER A 459 -20.08 -3.11 -12.89
C SER A 459 -18.96 -3.72 -12.05
N ARG A 460 -18.08 -4.50 -12.67
CA ARG A 460 -17.10 -5.35 -11.99
C ARG A 460 -17.76 -6.23 -10.92
N ASN A 461 -17.43 -6.02 -9.65
CA ASN A 461 -17.96 -6.75 -8.51
C ASN A 461 -19.12 -6.04 -7.80
N LEU A 462 -19.60 -4.90 -8.33
CA LEU A 462 -20.68 -4.13 -7.74
C LEU A 462 -22.00 -4.36 -8.48
N CYS A 463 -23.08 -4.34 -7.71
CA CYS A 463 -24.46 -4.46 -8.15
C CYS A 463 -25.32 -3.33 -7.55
N ALA A 464 -26.28 -2.83 -8.33
CA ALA A 464 -27.31 -1.94 -7.86
C ALA A 464 -28.66 -2.29 -8.49
N ARG A 465 -29.74 -2.15 -7.70
CA ARG A 465 -31.11 -2.13 -8.22
C ARG A 465 -31.53 -0.69 -8.42
N ILE A 466 -31.94 -0.34 -9.62
CA ILE A 466 -32.31 1.02 -10.01
C ILE A 466 -33.75 1.10 -10.46
N ASN A 467 -34.38 2.25 -10.26
CA ASN A 467 -35.51 2.70 -11.07
C ASN A 467 -34.94 3.51 -12.23
N TYR A 468 -35.14 3.08 -13.48
CA TYR A 468 -34.56 3.74 -14.66
C TYR A 468 -35.47 4.80 -15.30
N ALA A 469 -36.68 5.03 -14.76
CA ALA A 469 -37.57 6.14 -15.11
C ALA A 469 -37.68 6.46 -16.62
N PRO A 470 -38.12 5.50 -17.46
CA PRO A 470 -38.00 5.58 -18.92
C PRO A 470 -38.65 6.83 -19.51
N GLY A 471 -37.93 7.48 -20.42
CA GLY A 471 -38.31 8.74 -21.05
C GLY A 471 -38.05 9.99 -20.21
N THR A 472 -37.44 9.86 -19.03
CA THR A 472 -37.03 10.95 -18.15
C THR A 472 -35.58 10.76 -17.69
N THR A 473 -35.07 11.68 -16.88
CA THR A 473 -33.77 11.57 -16.19
C THR A 473 -33.93 11.49 -14.66
N ASN A 474 -35.12 11.07 -14.19
CA ASN A 474 -35.45 10.98 -12.77
C ASN A 474 -35.16 9.57 -12.22
N ASP A 475 -34.09 8.94 -12.72
CA ASP A 475 -33.66 7.64 -12.25
C ASP A 475 -33.26 7.67 -10.77
N LYS A 476 -33.32 6.52 -10.11
CA LYS A 476 -32.95 6.39 -8.70
C LYS A 476 -32.26 5.06 -8.45
N ILE A 477 -31.25 5.06 -7.58
CA ILE A 477 -30.75 3.83 -6.98
C ILE A 477 -31.72 3.43 -5.86
N ILE A 478 -32.37 2.28 -6.01
CA ILE A 478 -33.30 1.71 -5.02
C ILE A 478 -32.51 0.93 -3.95
N GLN A 479 -31.48 0.21 -4.37
CA GLN A 479 -30.64 -0.63 -3.51
C GLN A 479 -29.22 -0.73 -4.04
N GLY A 480 -28.23 -0.72 -3.16
CA GLY A 480 -26.81 -0.63 -3.53
C GLY A 480 -26.36 0.82 -3.75
N PRO A 481 -25.18 1.06 -4.35
CA PRO A 481 -24.22 0.07 -4.84
C PRO A 481 -23.66 -0.79 -3.69
N MET A 482 -23.57 -2.10 -3.91
CA MET A 482 -22.96 -3.05 -2.98
C MET A 482 -22.30 -4.18 -3.76
N THR A 483 -21.51 -5.02 -3.12
CA THR A 483 -20.90 -6.16 -3.80
C THR A 483 -21.97 -7.16 -4.25
N ILE A 484 -21.66 -7.95 -5.28
CA ILE A 484 -22.57 -8.99 -5.79
C ILE A 484 -22.98 -9.96 -4.66
N ILE A 485 -22.04 -10.34 -3.79
CA ILE A 485 -22.33 -11.21 -2.65
C ILE A 485 -23.11 -10.53 -1.53
N GLU A 486 -23.15 -9.21 -1.44
CA GLU A 486 -24.04 -8.50 -0.52
C GLU A 486 -25.46 -8.42 -1.08
N MET A 487 -25.61 -8.25 -2.40
CA MET A 487 -26.92 -8.27 -3.05
C MET A 487 -27.50 -9.70 -3.12
N PHE A 488 -26.66 -10.69 -3.41
CA PHE A 488 -27.02 -12.07 -3.65
C PHE A 488 -26.08 -13.00 -2.87
N HIS A 489 -26.32 -13.13 -1.56
CA HIS A 489 -25.47 -13.90 -0.64
C HIS A 489 -25.19 -15.34 -1.09
N PHE A 490 -26.12 -15.96 -1.80
CA PHE A 490 -26.00 -17.33 -2.32
C PHE A 490 -24.93 -17.49 -3.42
N PHE A 491 -24.35 -16.41 -3.95
CA PHE A 491 -23.25 -16.49 -4.92
C PHE A 491 -21.87 -16.67 -4.27
N LYS A 492 -21.75 -16.57 -2.95
CA LYS A 492 -20.48 -16.78 -2.24
C LYS A 492 -19.92 -18.18 -2.53
N GLY A 493 -18.65 -18.26 -2.95
CA GLY A 493 -17.98 -19.50 -3.32
C GLY A 493 -18.32 -20.02 -4.73
N THR A 494 -19.04 -19.25 -5.54
CA THR A 494 -19.39 -19.60 -6.92
C THR A 494 -18.63 -18.73 -7.93
N VAL A 495 -18.68 -19.08 -9.22
CA VAL A 495 -18.08 -18.28 -10.28
C VAL A 495 -18.69 -16.86 -10.40
N PHE A 496 -19.88 -16.65 -9.84
CA PHE A 496 -20.62 -15.38 -9.86
C PHE A 496 -20.27 -14.44 -8.70
N GLU A 497 -19.45 -14.87 -7.74
CA GLU A 497 -19.11 -14.09 -6.53
C GLU A 497 -18.57 -12.68 -6.84
N SER A 498 -17.81 -12.55 -7.94
CA SER A 498 -17.04 -11.34 -8.24
C SER A 498 -17.43 -10.62 -9.53
N SER A 499 -18.24 -11.24 -10.39
CA SER A 499 -18.71 -10.62 -11.64
C SER A 499 -19.82 -11.45 -12.30
N VAL A 500 -20.57 -10.81 -13.20
CA VAL A 500 -21.56 -11.42 -14.09
C VAL A 500 -21.30 -10.86 -15.49
N ASP A 501 -21.28 -11.73 -16.51
CA ASP A 501 -20.96 -11.32 -17.88
C ASP A 501 -22.20 -10.82 -18.62
N SER A 502 -23.37 -11.41 -18.40
CA SER A 502 -24.65 -10.95 -18.96
C SER A 502 -25.82 -11.52 -18.19
N ALA A 503 -27.02 -10.98 -18.39
CA ALA A 503 -28.23 -11.51 -17.79
C ALA A 503 -29.47 -11.17 -18.61
N PHE A 504 -30.56 -11.91 -18.41
CA PHE A 504 -31.89 -11.53 -18.87
C PHE A 504 -32.98 -12.17 -17.98
N GLU A 505 -34.13 -11.53 -17.90
CA GLU A 505 -35.28 -12.04 -17.14
C GLU A 505 -35.97 -13.23 -17.81
N SER A 506 -36.36 -14.22 -17.01
CA SER A 506 -37.19 -15.35 -17.44
C SER A 506 -38.62 -14.87 -17.74
N THR A 507 -39.44 -15.67 -18.39
CA THR A 507 -40.90 -15.44 -18.42
C THR A 507 -41.60 -15.95 -17.15
N VAL A 508 -40.90 -16.73 -16.33
CA VAL A 508 -41.35 -17.02 -14.98
C VAL A 508 -41.10 -15.79 -14.11
N SER A 509 -42.16 -15.32 -13.43
CA SER A 509 -42.08 -14.12 -12.59
C SER A 509 -40.91 -14.22 -11.61
N ASP A 510 -40.20 -13.10 -11.49
CA ASP A 510 -39.09 -12.90 -10.57
C ASP A 510 -37.86 -13.76 -10.79
N GLU A 511 -37.83 -14.55 -11.86
CA GLU A 511 -36.68 -15.36 -12.23
C GLU A 511 -35.79 -14.64 -13.27
N ALA A 512 -34.48 -14.80 -13.16
CA ALA A 512 -33.51 -14.30 -14.13
C ALA A 512 -32.37 -15.29 -14.37
N TYR A 513 -31.87 -15.32 -15.61
CA TYR A 513 -30.70 -16.06 -16.02
C TYR A 513 -29.49 -15.13 -16.00
N LEU A 514 -28.47 -15.45 -15.22
CA LEU A 514 -27.20 -14.72 -15.14
C LEU A 514 -26.09 -15.61 -15.69
N PHE A 515 -25.25 -15.09 -16.58
CA PHE A 515 -24.20 -15.85 -17.27
C PHE A 515 -22.81 -15.44 -16.81
N LYS A 516 -21.93 -16.43 -16.66
CA LYS A 516 -20.51 -16.23 -16.36
C LYS A 516 -19.67 -17.33 -17.01
N GLY A 517 -18.82 -16.95 -17.97
CA GLY A 517 -18.08 -17.91 -18.78
C GLY A 517 -19.03 -18.93 -19.42
N ASN A 518 -18.74 -20.22 -19.27
CA ASN A 518 -19.59 -21.30 -19.80
C ASN A 518 -20.69 -21.78 -18.83
N GLN A 519 -21.01 -21.00 -17.78
CA GLN A 519 -22.05 -21.32 -16.80
C GLN A 519 -23.16 -20.26 -16.80
N TYR A 520 -24.34 -20.66 -16.35
CA TYR A 520 -25.41 -19.75 -15.97
C TYR A 520 -25.95 -20.09 -14.58
N ALA A 521 -26.43 -19.07 -13.88
CA ALA A 521 -27.22 -19.17 -12.68
C ALA A 521 -28.67 -18.78 -13.00
N LEU A 522 -29.63 -19.62 -12.59
CA LEU A 522 -31.03 -19.26 -12.51
C LEU A 522 -31.32 -18.83 -11.07
N ILE A 523 -31.84 -17.64 -10.89
CA ILE A 523 -32.12 -17.07 -9.56
C ILE A 523 -33.56 -16.60 -9.49
N ASN A 524 -34.12 -16.54 -8.28
CA ASN A 524 -35.21 -15.62 -8.00
C ASN A 524 -34.64 -14.35 -7.39
N TYR A 525 -34.86 -13.19 -8.00
CA TYR A 525 -34.26 -11.93 -7.55
C TYR A 525 -35.16 -11.13 -6.59
N ASN A 526 -36.45 -11.45 -6.49
CA ASN A 526 -37.40 -10.77 -5.62
C ASN A 526 -37.47 -11.42 -4.22
N ASN A 527 -37.47 -12.76 -4.17
CA ASN A 527 -37.18 -13.56 -2.98
C ASN A 527 -35.79 -14.16 -3.16
N PRO A 528 -34.71 -13.47 -2.76
CA PRO A 528 -33.36 -13.78 -3.21
C PRO A 528 -32.90 -15.20 -2.84
N HIS A 529 -32.92 -16.11 -3.80
CA HIS A 529 -32.34 -17.45 -3.67
C HIS A 529 -31.84 -17.98 -5.02
N LEU A 530 -30.87 -18.90 -4.93
CA LEU A 530 -30.34 -19.63 -6.07
C LEU A 530 -31.27 -20.79 -6.42
N ILE A 531 -31.71 -20.87 -7.68
CA ILE A 531 -32.51 -21.98 -8.19
C ILE A 531 -31.59 -23.07 -8.77
N ALA A 532 -30.61 -22.67 -9.60
CA ALA A 532 -29.63 -23.60 -10.18
C ALA A 532 -28.37 -22.88 -10.67
N ILE A 533 -27.24 -23.60 -10.70
CA ILE A 533 -26.06 -23.26 -11.52
C ILE A 533 -25.78 -24.44 -12.43
N ARG A 534 -25.65 -24.18 -13.74
CA ARG A 534 -25.44 -25.22 -14.76
C ARG A 534 -24.53 -24.72 -15.86
N HIS A 535 -24.02 -25.62 -16.68
CA HIS A 535 -23.38 -25.22 -17.93
C HIS A 535 -24.40 -24.61 -18.89
N VAL A 536 -23.98 -23.63 -19.70
CA VAL A 536 -24.87 -22.97 -20.67
C VAL A 536 -25.55 -24.00 -21.58
N THR A 537 -24.80 -24.97 -22.10
CA THR A 537 -25.32 -26.01 -23.00
C THR A 537 -26.23 -27.04 -22.33
N GLU A 538 -26.28 -27.09 -20.99
CA GLU A 538 -27.23 -27.93 -20.25
C GLU A 538 -28.60 -27.27 -20.10
N GLY A 539 -28.65 -25.94 -20.04
CA GLY A 539 -29.90 -25.17 -19.95
C GLY A 539 -30.40 -24.64 -21.28
N PHE A 540 -29.48 -24.41 -22.22
CA PHE A 540 -29.72 -23.88 -23.54
C PHE A 540 -29.07 -24.80 -24.58
N ALA A 541 -29.73 -25.94 -24.84
CA ALA A 541 -29.19 -27.00 -25.69
C ALA A 541 -28.96 -26.51 -27.13
N SER A 542 -29.75 -25.52 -27.58
CA SER A 542 -29.62 -24.94 -28.92
C SER A 542 -28.33 -24.13 -29.11
N LEU A 543 -27.65 -23.73 -28.02
CA LEU A 543 -26.40 -22.97 -28.08
C LEU A 543 -25.16 -23.85 -28.20
N LYS A 544 -25.29 -25.18 -28.10
CA LYS A 544 -24.19 -26.12 -28.30
C LYS A 544 -23.60 -25.98 -29.70
N ASP A 545 -22.27 -26.06 -29.80
CA ASP A 545 -21.51 -25.91 -31.04
C ASP A 545 -21.66 -24.51 -31.69
N THR A 546 -22.15 -23.52 -30.94
CA THR A 546 -22.18 -22.11 -31.33
C THR A 546 -21.15 -21.30 -30.55
N ILE A 547 -20.87 -20.08 -31.00
CA ILE A 547 -19.99 -19.16 -30.26
C ILE A 547 -20.48 -18.86 -28.84
N PHE A 548 -21.77 -19.06 -28.54
CA PHE A 548 -22.39 -18.74 -27.26
C PHE A 548 -22.21 -19.83 -26.19
N GLU A 549 -21.80 -21.05 -26.55
CA GLU A 549 -21.60 -22.14 -25.59
C GLU A 549 -20.52 -21.82 -24.53
N SER A 550 -19.55 -21.00 -24.91
CA SER A 550 -18.43 -20.57 -24.08
C SER A 550 -18.68 -19.23 -23.37
N GLY A 551 -19.92 -18.73 -23.40
CA GLY A 551 -20.36 -17.54 -22.68
C GLY A 551 -21.01 -16.47 -23.55
N ILE A 552 -21.72 -15.55 -22.91
CA ILE A 552 -22.55 -14.51 -23.52
C ILE A 552 -22.12 -13.16 -22.94
N GLU A 553 -21.87 -12.16 -23.79
CA GLU A 553 -21.31 -10.87 -23.39
C GLU A 553 -22.38 -9.81 -23.09
N ALA A 554 -23.56 -9.93 -23.70
CA ALA A 554 -24.74 -9.16 -23.33
C ALA A 554 -26.00 -9.94 -23.72
N ALA A 555 -27.09 -9.73 -23.00
CA ALA A 555 -28.37 -10.35 -23.32
C ALA A 555 -29.53 -9.45 -22.87
N PHE A 556 -30.70 -9.62 -23.46
CA PHE A 556 -31.94 -9.08 -22.93
C PHE A 556 -33.14 -9.93 -23.40
N ALA A 557 -34.21 -9.99 -22.60
CA ALA A 557 -35.44 -10.66 -23.00
C ALA A 557 -36.27 -9.78 -23.95
N SER A 558 -36.94 -10.39 -24.92
CA SER A 558 -37.88 -9.71 -25.80
C SER A 558 -39.21 -9.46 -25.09
N HIS A 559 -40.05 -8.59 -25.65
CA HIS A 559 -41.46 -8.45 -25.28
C HIS A 559 -42.30 -9.61 -25.83
N ARG A 560 -41.76 -10.38 -26.77
CA ARG A 560 -42.35 -11.66 -27.18
C ARG A 560 -42.05 -12.71 -26.13
N THR A 561 -43.08 -13.51 -25.81
CA THR A 561 -42.97 -14.58 -24.82
C THR A 561 -41.84 -15.54 -25.19
N ASN A 562 -41.00 -15.87 -24.21
CA ASN A 562 -39.93 -16.84 -24.32
C ASN A 562 -38.86 -16.49 -25.36
N GLU A 563 -38.75 -15.23 -25.79
CA GLU A 563 -37.75 -14.80 -26.77
C GLU A 563 -36.65 -13.97 -26.08
N ALA A 564 -35.38 -14.21 -26.41
CA ALA A 564 -34.24 -13.44 -25.87
C ALA A 564 -33.16 -13.23 -26.95
N TYR A 565 -32.50 -12.08 -26.88
CA TYR A 565 -31.38 -11.73 -27.75
C TYR A 565 -30.08 -11.90 -26.99
N LEU A 566 -29.13 -12.64 -27.56
CA LEU A 566 -27.81 -12.89 -26.99
C LEU A 566 -26.73 -12.31 -27.89
N PHE A 567 -25.74 -11.63 -27.32
CA PHE A 567 -24.68 -10.94 -28.04
C PHE A 567 -23.30 -11.43 -27.61
N LYS A 568 -22.39 -11.57 -28.58
CA LYS A 568 -20.99 -11.95 -28.35
C LYS A 568 -20.10 -11.44 -29.49
N GLY A 569 -19.14 -10.58 -29.17
CA GLY A 569 -18.31 -9.93 -30.18
C GLY A 569 -19.16 -9.14 -31.18
N ASN A 570 -18.95 -9.39 -32.48
CA ASN A 570 -19.73 -8.77 -33.56
C ASN A 570 -21.01 -9.54 -33.92
N SER A 571 -21.36 -10.58 -33.16
CA SER A 571 -22.43 -11.52 -33.49
C SER A 571 -23.55 -11.48 -32.46
N TYR A 572 -24.76 -11.83 -32.89
CA TYR A 572 -25.92 -12.03 -32.04
C TYR A 572 -26.72 -13.26 -32.49
N THR A 573 -27.56 -13.77 -31.60
CA THR A 573 -28.60 -14.74 -31.93
C THR A 573 -29.89 -14.37 -31.20
N CYS A 574 -31.03 -14.75 -31.77
CA CYS A 574 -32.32 -14.69 -31.11
C CYS A 574 -32.76 -16.11 -30.79
N ILE A 575 -33.07 -16.38 -29.53
CA ILE A 575 -33.50 -17.70 -29.07
C ILE A 575 -34.94 -17.66 -28.60
N ASN A 576 -35.64 -18.78 -28.79
CA ASN A 576 -36.80 -19.11 -27.99
C ASN A 576 -36.32 -19.96 -26.80
N PHE A 577 -36.29 -19.40 -25.59
CA PHE A 577 -35.87 -20.11 -24.38
C PHE A 577 -37.08 -20.76 -23.68
N ALA A 578 -36.86 -21.90 -23.04
CA ALA A 578 -37.94 -22.67 -22.44
C ALA A 578 -37.72 -22.84 -20.93
N PRO A 579 -38.22 -21.93 -20.06
CA PRO A 579 -38.01 -22.03 -18.63
C PRO A 579 -38.38 -23.40 -18.07
N ARG A 580 -37.57 -23.89 -17.11
CA ARG A 580 -37.72 -25.19 -16.44
C ARG A 580 -37.55 -26.43 -17.34
N THR A 581 -37.27 -26.24 -18.63
CA THR A 581 -36.95 -27.32 -19.57
C THR A 581 -35.69 -26.96 -20.37
N THR A 582 -35.28 -27.82 -21.29
CA THR A 582 -34.14 -27.60 -22.21
C THR A 582 -34.59 -27.58 -23.67
N ASN A 583 -35.87 -27.32 -23.91
CA ASN A 583 -36.47 -27.31 -25.25
C ASN A 583 -36.35 -25.93 -25.91
N ASP A 584 -35.21 -25.28 -25.73
CA ASP A 584 -34.90 -24.01 -26.40
C ASP A 584 -34.49 -24.24 -27.86
N TYR A 585 -34.68 -23.24 -28.71
CA TYR A 585 -34.20 -23.26 -30.09
C TYR A 585 -33.77 -21.87 -30.56
N ILE A 586 -32.80 -21.83 -31.47
CA ILE A 586 -32.40 -20.60 -32.15
C ILE A 586 -33.44 -20.27 -33.22
N ILE A 587 -33.99 -19.05 -33.19
CA ILE A 587 -35.06 -18.60 -34.09
C ILE A 587 -34.52 -18.32 -35.50
N ASP A 588 -33.34 -17.72 -35.62
CA ASP A 588 -32.88 -17.16 -36.90
C ASP A 588 -31.35 -17.24 -37.08
N GLY A 589 -30.76 -18.33 -36.60
CA GLY A 589 -29.31 -18.58 -36.64
C GLY A 589 -28.45 -17.59 -35.85
N VAL A 590 -27.13 -17.78 -35.93
CA VAL A 590 -26.14 -16.80 -35.45
C VAL A 590 -25.83 -15.83 -36.58
N LYS A 591 -25.95 -14.53 -36.32
CA LYS A 591 -25.82 -13.46 -37.31
C LYS A 591 -24.87 -12.38 -36.83
N GLU A 592 -24.31 -11.61 -37.76
CA GLU A 592 -23.58 -10.38 -37.40
C GLU A 592 -24.55 -9.27 -36.98
N ILE A 593 -24.16 -8.44 -36.03
CA ILE A 593 -24.99 -7.36 -35.50
C ILE A 593 -25.27 -6.30 -36.59
N VAL A 594 -24.23 -5.67 -37.14
CA VAL A 594 -24.38 -4.48 -37.99
C VAL A 594 -25.21 -4.69 -39.28
N PRO A 595 -25.15 -5.85 -39.97
CA PRO A 595 -25.99 -6.09 -41.14
C PRO A 595 -27.49 -6.23 -40.81
N TYR A 596 -27.84 -6.71 -39.62
CA TYR A 596 -29.21 -7.02 -39.23
C TYR A 596 -29.81 -6.04 -38.20
N TRP A 597 -28.99 -5.18 -37.63
CA TRP A 597 -29.36 -4.05 -36.79
C TRP A 597 -28.87 -2.75 -37.45
N PRO A 598 -29.44 -2.37 -38.61
CA PRO A 598 -28.96 -1.23 -39.40
C PRO A 598 -28.88 0.08 -38.63
N SER A 599 -29.70 0.30 -37.59
CA SER A 599 -29.62 1.54 -36.80
C SER A 599 -28.35 1.63 -35.93
N LEU A 600 -27.70 0.51 -35.66
CA LEU A 600 -26.43 0.43 -34.94
C LEU A 600 -25.21 0.62 -35.85
N ARG A 601 -25.41 0.73 -37.16
CA ARG A 601 -24.34 1.01 -38.13
C ARG A 601 -23.72 2.37 -37.85
N GLY A 602 -22.39 2.40 -37.71
CA GLY A 602 -21.65 3.63 -37.37
C GLY A 602 -21.61 3.95 -35.88
N ILE A 603 -22.38 3.23 -35.05
CA ILE A 603 -22.27 3.26 -33.58
C ILE A 603 -21.37 2.12 -33.11
N LEU A 604 -21.56 0.92 -33.68
CA LEU A 604 -20.81 -0.29 -33.35
C LEU A 604 -19.78 -0.69 -34.43
N PRO A 605 -18.60 -1.21 -34.04
CA PRO A 605 -18.08 -1.25 -32.67
C PRO A 605 -17.69 0.15 -32.20
N ARG A 606 -17.90 0.42 -30.91
CA ARG A 606 -17.53 1.72 -30.34
C ARG A 606 -16.01 1.83 -30.24
N LYS A 607 -15.39 2.70 -31.06
CA LYS A 607 -13.94 2.97 -30.99
C LYS A 607 -13.56 3.51 -29.61
N ASN A 608 -12.39 3.12 -29.09
CA ASN A 608 -11.84 3.60 -27.81
C ASN A 608 -11.56 5.09 -27.86
#